data_AF-A0A497I2B6-F1
#
_entry.id   AF-A0A497I2B6-F1
#
_cell.length_a   1.000
_cell.length_b   1.000
_cell.length_c   1.000
_cell.angle_alpha   90.00
_cell.angle_beta   90.00
_cell.angle_gamma   90.00
#
_symmetry.space_group_name_H-M   'P 1'
#
loop_
_entity.id
_entity.type
_entity.pdbx_description
1 polymer ?
#
loop_
_entity_poly.entity_id
_entity_poly.type
_entity_poly.pdbx_seq_one_letter_code
_entity_poly.pdbx_strand_id
1 'polypeptide(L)'
;MVRLLPKGVKREELLLAVLRMFNRLGREEVSLVELLEAVKNLQRSYKQLRYDFWDRFIYSPKLANDLSKLEPFYVKRIVYRHDAYLPKTYFALTILGQGRGEVIVNKLDDELKNKLKESVIQAVKSYDETWKLWRRPSY
;
A
#
# COMPACT_ATOMS: atom_id res chain seq x y z
N MET A 1 16.24 -14.56 6.26
CA MET A 1 15.40 -15.16 7.33
C MET A 1 13.95 -14.78 7.06
N VAL A 2 13.06 -15.75 6.86
CA VAL A 2 11.63 -15.49 6.63
C VAL A 2 10.97 -15.32 7.99
N ARG A 3 10.30 -14.18 8.24
CA ARG A 3 9.75 -13.84 9.56
C ARG A 3 8.24 -13.91 9.61
N LEU A 4 7.72 -14.22 10.80
CA LEU A 4 6.29 -14.26 11.06
C LEU A 4 5.73 -12.87 11.41
N LEU A 5 4.45 -12.64 11.11
CA LEU A 5 3.71 -11.44 11.47
C LEU A 5 3.37 -11.55 12.96
N PRO A 6 3.24 -10.43 13.68
CA PRO A 6 2.71 -10.45 15.03
C PRO A 6 1.39 -11.22 15.08
N LYS A 7 1.23 -12.10 16.08
CA LYS A 7 0.01 -12.91 16.23
C LYS A 7 -1.23 -12.01 16.21
N GLY A 8 -2.17 -12.31 15.32
CA GLY A 8 -3.47 -11.63 15.24
C GLY A 8 -3.57 -10.48 14.24
N VAL A 9 -2.47 -10.07 13.57
CA VAL A 9 -2.55 -9.05 12.51
C VAL A 9 -3.11 -9.67 11.23
N LYS A 10 -4.28 -9.20 10.80
CA LYS A 10 -4.89 -9.63 9.53
C LYS A 10 -4.24 -8.95 8.33
N ARG A 11 -4.35 -9.55 7.15
CA ARG A 11 -3.77 -8.99 5.90
C ARG A 11 -4.38 -7.64 5.55
N GLU A 12 -5.68 -7.48 5.77
CA GLU A 12 -6.41 -6.23 5.56
C GLU A 12 -5.90 -5.12 6.50
N GLU A 13 -5.58 -5.46 7.74
CA GLU A 13 -5.02 -4.50 8.71
C GLU A 13 -3.62 -4.03 8.29
N LEU A 14 -2.82 -4.93 7.72
CA LEU A 14 -1.52 -4.58 7.17
C LEU A 14 -1.65 -3.61 5.97
N LEU A 15 -2.66 -3.78 5.11
CA LEU A 15 -2.92 -2.82 4.02
C LEU A 15 -3.25 -1.43 4.56
N LEU A 16 -4.06 -1.34 5.63
CA LEU A 16 -4.31 -0.06 6.31
C LEU A 16 -3.03 0.53 6.92
N ALA A 17 -2.15 -0.30 7.49
CA ALA A 17 -0.86 0.15 8.00
C ALA A 17 0.06 0.68 6.88
N VAL A 18 0.09 0.01 5.72
CA VAL A 18 0.84 0.47 4.53
C VAL A 18 0.32 1.82 4.05
N LEU A 19 -1.00 1.95 3.84
CA LEU A 19 -1.62 3.21 3.43
C LEU A 19 -1.40 4.33 4.46
N ARG A 20 -1.45 4.01 5.76
CA ARG A 20 -1.16 4.97 6.82
C ARG A 20 0.29 5.44 6.77
N MET A 21 1.22 4.55 6.43
CA MET A 21 2.63 4.91 6.27
C MET A 21 2.86 5.84 5.08
N PHE A 22 2.19 5.61 3.94
CA PHE A 22 2.18 6.57 2.82
C PHE A 22 1.68 7.95 3.28
N ASN A 23 0.57 8.00 4.00
CA ASN A 23 0.00 9.24 4.50
C ASN A 23 0.92 9.96 5.50
N ARG A 24 1.61 9.24 6.40
CA ARG A 24 2.65 9.81 7.29
C ARG A 24 3.85 10.41 6.55
N LEU A 25 4.09 9.97 5.31
CA LEU A 25 5.13 10.50 4.42
C LEU A 25 4.58 11.59 3.47
N GLY A 26 3.38 12.12 3.72
CA GLY A 26 2.78 13.19 2.92
C GLY A 26 2.04 12.74 1.66
N ARG A 27 1.87 11.42 1.44
CA ARG A 27 1.14 10.89 0.29
C ARG A 27 -0.27 10.45 0.70
N GLU A 28 -1.25 11.35 0.54
CA GLU A 28 -2.65 11.08 0.89
C GLU A 28 -3.35 10.14 -0.10
N GLU A 29 -3.03 10.29 -1.39
CA GLU A 29 -3.52 9.43 -2.46
C GLU A 29 -2.37 8.56 -2.96
N VAL A 30 -2.56 7.25 -2.87
CA VAL A 30 -1.56 6.25 -3.25
C VAL A 30 -2.03 5.57 -4.52
N SER A 31 -1.22 5.57 -5.58
CA SER A 31 -1.58 4.83 -6.79
C SER A 31 -1.63 3.34 -6.51
N LEU A 32 -2.47 2.60 -7.25
CA LEU A 32 -2.52 1.14 -7.17
C LEU A 32 -1.13 0.52 -7.37
N VAL A 33 -0.31 1.09 -8.25
CA VAL A 33 1.05 0.60 -8.54
C VAL A 33 1.96 0.76 -7.33
N GLU A 34 2.03 1.95 -6.72
CA GLU A 34 2.82 2.18 -5.51
C GLU A 34 2.40 1.25 -4.37
N LEU A 35 1.09 1.06 -4.18
CA LEU A 35 0.58 0.18 -3.15
C LEU A 35 0.99 -1.28 -3.40
N LEU A 36 0.85 -1.76 -4.63
CA LEU A 36 1.25 -3.12 -4.99
C LEU A 36 2.76 -3.34 -4.83
N GLU A 37 3.58 -2.37 -5.23
CA GLU A 37 5.03 -2.41 -5.05
C GLU A 37 5.41 -2.42 -3.57
N ALA A 38 4.80 -1.56 -2.75
CA ALA A 38 5.06 -1.52 -1.32
C ALA A 38 4.75 -2.85 -0.66
N VAL A 39 3.62 -3.47 -1.00
CA VAL A 39 3.23 -4.78 -0.45
C VAL A 39 4.13 -5.90 -0.99
N LYS A 40 4.52 -5.86 -2.26
CA LYS A 40 5.48 -6.81 -2.84
C LYS A 40 6.84 -6.73 -2.15
N ASN A 41 7.33 -5.52 -1.88
CA ASN A 41 8.58 -5.28 -1.14
C ASN A 41 8.47 -5.82 0.29
N LEU A 42 7.38 -5.49 1.00
CA LEU A 42 7.16 -5.97 2.36
C LEU A 42 7.07 -7.51 2.45
N GLN A 43 6.43 -8.15 1.46
CA GLN A 43 6.35 -9.61 1.38
C GLN A 43 7.70 -10.30 1.22
N ARG A 44 8.73 -9.62 0.70
CA ARG A 44 10.09 -10.19 0.66
C ARG A 44 10.61 -10.50 2.06
N SER A 45 10.27 -9.64 3.03
CA SER A 45 10.60 -9.83 4.45
C SER A 45 9.58 -10.72 5.18
N TYR A 46 8.30 -10.62 4.83
CA TYR A 46 7.18 -11.32 5.48
C TYR A 46 6.44 -12.24 4.50
N LYS A 47 7.02 -13.41 4.19
CA LYS A 47 6.48 -14.35 3.18
C LYS A 47 5.07 -14.89 3.50
N GLN A 48 4.63 -14.84 4.76
CA GLN A 48 3.29 -15.30 5.14
C GLN A 48 2.14 -14.45 4.58
N LEU A 49 2.43 -13.27 4.01
CA LEU A 49 1.42 -12.44 3.36
C LEU A 49 0.76 -13.18 2.19
N ARG A 50 1.51 -14.07 1.52
CA ARG A 50 1.02 -15.01 0.50
C ARG A 50 0.17 -14.33 -0.58
N TYR A 51 0.49 -13.09 -0.92
CA TYR A 51 0.00 -12.41 -2.10
C TYR A 51 0.71 -12.97 -3.33
N ASP A 52 -0.07 -13.49 -4.27
CA ASP A 52 0.46 -13.94 -5.55
C ASP A 52 0.60 -12.70 -6.43
N PHE A 53 1.82 -12.38 -6.83
CA PHE A 53 2.11 -11.30 -7.76
C PHE A 53 2.47 -11.91 -9.11
N TRP A 54 1.83 -11.45 -10.17
CA TRP A 54 2.21 -11.86 -11.52
C TRP A 54 3.53 -11.19 -11.92
N ASP A 55 4.46 -11.95 -12.50
CA ASP A 55 5.81 -11.43 -12.79
C ASP A 55 5.82 -10.38 -13.91
N ARG A 56 4.89 -10.49 -14.88
CA ARG A 56 4.80 -9.58 -16.04
C ARG A 56 3.97 -8.33 -15.79
N PHE A 57 3.05 -8.39 -14.83
CA PHE A 57 2.17 -7.28 -14.48
C PHE A 57 2.03 -7.29 -12.97
N ILE A 58 2.50 -6.25 -12.29
CA ILE A 58 2.38 -6.17 -10.84
C ILE A 58 0.88 -6.07 -10.54
N TYR A 59 0.27 -7.20 -10.20
CA TYR A 59 -1.12 -7.35 -9.84
C TYR A 59 -1.27 -8.55 -8.91
N SER A 60 -2.15 -8.43 -7.92
CA SER A 60 -2.49 -9.52 -7.01
C SER A 60 -3.99 -9.58 -6.78
N PRO A 61 -4.68 -10.66 -7.20
CA PRO A 61 -6.12 -10.83 -6.94
C PRO A 61 -6.48 -10.82 -5.46
N LYS A 62 -5.62 -11.41 -4.62
CA LYS A 62 -5.79 -11.44 -3.16
C LYS A 62 -5.73 -10.03 -2.56
N LEU A 63 -4.80 -9.20 -3.01
CA LEU A 63 -4.70 -7.81 -2.56
C LEU A 63 -5.91 -7.00 -3.02
N ALA A 64 -6.38 -7.20 -4.26
CA ALA A 64 -7.59 -6.55 -4.75
C ALA A 64 -8.83 -6.93 -3.92
N ASN A 65 -8.98 -8.21 -3.55
CA ASN A 65 -10.04 -8.66 -2.67
C ASN A 65 -9.93 -8.04 -1.26
N ASP A 66 -8.73 -8.02 -0.68
CA ASP A 66 -8.50 -7.44 0.63
C ASP A 66 -8.74 -5.91 0.63
N LEU A 67 -8.43 -5.20 -0.47
CA LEU A 67 -8.83 -3.81 -0.68
C LEU A 67 -10.35 -3.63 -0.76
N SER A 68 -11.05 -4.49 -1.51
CA SER A 68 -12.52 -4.37 -1.63
C SER A 68 -13.25 -4.55 -0.31
N LYS A 69 -12.68 -5.30 0.65
CA LYS A 69 -13.23 -5.43 2.01
C LYS A 69 -13.03 -4.18 2.87
N LEU A 70 -12.00 -3.39 2.58
CA LEU A 70 -11.71 -2.14 3.27
C LEU A 70 -12.51 -0.97 2.69
N GLU A 71 -12.93 -1.08 1.43
CA GLU A 71 -13.82 -0.14 0.76
C GLU A 71 -15.28 -0.34 1.22
N PRO A 72 -16.09 0.75 1.27
CA PRO A 72 -15.69 2.15 1.18
C PRO A 72 -15.28 2.75 2.54
N PHE A 73 -15.41 2.00 3.64
CA PHE A 73 -15.41 2.56 4.99
C PHE A 73 -14.04 3.03 5.48
N TYR A 74 -12.98 2.28 5.19
CA TYR A 74 -11.62 2.61 5.62
C TYR A 74 -10.75 3.13 4.48
N VAL A 75 -11.06 2.71 3.24
CA VAL A 75 -10.33 3.11 2.04
C VAL A 75 -11.32 3.63 1.01
N LYS A 76 -10.97 4.76 0.40
CA LYS A 76 -11.68 5.34 -0.75
C LYS A 76 -10.87 5.09 -2.01
N ARG A 77 -11.50 4.49 -3.02
CA ARG A 77 -10.95 4.41 -4.38
C ARG A 77 -11.28 5.67 -5.17
N ILE A 78 -10.28 6.19 -5.87
CA ILE A 78 -10.37 7.36 -6.73
C ILE A 78 -9.86 6.94 -8.11
N VAL A 79 -10.66 7.16 -9.15
CA VAL A 79 -10.30 6.79 -10.52
C VAL A 79 -10.22 8.05 -11.36
N TYR A 80 -9.01 8.42 -11.79
CA TYR A 80 -8.81 9.51 -12.73
C TYR A 80 -8.85 8.94 -14.15
N ARG A 81 -9.82 9.41 -14.94
CA ARG A 81 -9.89 9.19 -16.38
C ARG A 81 -9.23 10.40 -17.04
N HIS A 82 -7.94 10.29 -17.37
CA HIS A 82 -7.33 11.24 -18.32
C HIS A 82 -7.60 10.76 -19.75
N ASP A 83 -7.85 11.72 -20.64
CA ASP A 83 -8.42 11.55 -21.98
C ASP A 83 -7.72 10.48 -22.83
N ALA A 84 -8.26 9.26 -22.80
CA ALA A 84 -7.96 8.10 -23.67
C ALA A 84 -6.78 7.16 -23.31
N TYR A 85 -5.91 7.46 -22.35
CA TYR A 85 -4.76 6.60 -22.01
C TYR A 85 -4.84 6.04 -20.59
N LEU A 86 -5.59 4.94 -20.43
CA LEU A 86 -5.71 4.08 -19.24
C LEU A 86 -6.14 4.77 -17.92
N PRO A 87 -7.30 4.39 -17.33
CA PRO A 87 -7.74 4.97 -16.06
C PRO A 87 -6.72 4.68 -14.95
N LYS A 88 -6.27 5.73 -14.26
CA LYS A 88 -5.38 5.58 -13.10
C LYS A 88 -6.22 5.44 -11.83
N THR A 89 -5.95 4.37 -11.09
CA THR A 89 -6.63 4.09 -9.82
C THR A 89 -5.72 4.47 -8.66
N TYR A 90 -6.28 5.24 -7.74
CA TYR A 90 -5.66 5.66 -6.49
C TYR A 90 -6.53 5.24 -5.31
N PHE A 91 -5.89 5.12 -4.16
CA PHE A 91 -6.51 4.78 -2.89
C PHE A 91 -6.09 5.81 -1.85
N ALA A 92 -7.06 6.29 -1.09
CA ALA A 92 -6.84 7.18 0.04
C ALA A 92 -7.52 6.61 1.29
N LEU A 93 -6.95 6.88 2.47
CA LEU A 93 -7.62 6.54 3.72
C LEU A 93 -8.80 7.50 3.96
N THR A 94 -9.93 6.95 4.39
CA THR A 94 -11.00 7.77 4.98
C THR A 94 -10.59 8.23 6.38
N ILE A 95 -11.37 9.09 7.04
CA ILE A 95 -11.14 9.49 8.43
C ILE A 95 -11.11 8.25 9.35
N LEU A 96 -12.03 7.31 9.16
CA LEU A 96 -12.05 6.05 9.91
C LEU A 96 -10.84 5.17 9.57
N GLY A 97 -10.41 5.16 8.31
CA GLY A 97 -9.21 4.48 7.86
C GLY A 97 -7.94 5.02 8.48
N GLN A 98 -7.82 6.34 8.61
CA GLN A 98 -6.70 7.00 9.28
C GLN A 98 -6.64 6.59 10.75
N GLY A 99 -7.76 6.70 11.47
CA GLY A 99 -7.83 6.29 12.88
C GLY A 99 -7.51 4.81 13.08
N ARG A 100 -8.10 3.93 12.27
CA ARG A 100 -7.84 2.49 12.36
C ARG A 100 -6.41 2.13 11.98
N GLY A 101 -5.89 2.72 10.91
CA GLY A 101 -4.51 2.52 10.46
C GLY A 101 -3.49 2.97 11.50
N GLU A 102 -3.74 4.09 12.19
CA GLU A 102 -2.90 4.59 13.28
C GLU A 102 -2.86 3.60 14.46
N VAL A 103 -4.02 3.10 14.90
CA VAL A 103 -4.10 2.07 15.96
C VAL A 103 -3.33 0.82 15.57
N ILE A 104 -3.43 0.38 14.31
CA ILE A 104 -2.70 -0.79 13.83
C ILE A 104 -1.19 -0.52 13.85
N VAL A 105 -0.73 0.58 13.25
CA VAL A 105 0.70 0.94 13.21
C VAL A 105 1.30 1.00 14.61
N ASN A 106 0.58 1.55 15.59
CA ASN A 106 1.07 1.66 16.97
C ASN A 106 1.15 0.32 17.71
N LYS A 107 0.42 -0.71 17.26
CA LYS A 107 0.51 -2.09 17.78
C LYS A 107 1.65 -2.90 17.17
N LEU A 108 2.24 -2.44 16.07
CA LEU A 108 3.34 -3.16 15.43
C LEU A 108 4.63 -2.98 16.24
N ASP A 109 5.49 -3.99 16.22
CA ASP A 109 6.85 -3.84 16.72
C ASP A 109 7.65 -2.85 15.86
N ASP A 110 8.71 -2.27 16.42
CA ASP A 110 9.48 -1.22 15.75
C ASP A 110 10.21 -1.72 14.51
N GLU A 111 10.56 -3.01 14.47
CA GLU A 111 11.17 -3.62 13.30
C GLU A 111 10.19 -3.63 12.10
N LEU A 112 8.96 -4.06 12.33
CA LEU A 112 7.91 -4.09 11.31
C LEU A 112 7.51 -2.68 10.88
N LYS A 113 7.46 -1.71 11.80
CA LYS A 113 7.28 -0.29 11.44
C LYS A 113 8.39 0.20 10.51
N ASN A 114 9.64 -0.14 10.81
CA ASN A 114 10.78 0.23 9.97
C ASN A 114 10.71 -0.44 8.61
N LYS A 115 10.37 -1.73 8.54
CA LYS A 115 10.20 -2.44 7.26
C LYS A 115 9.04 -1.92 6.42
N LEU A 116 7.93 -1.53 7.05
CA LEU A 116 6.84 -0.84 6.38
C LEU A 116 7.31 0.48 5.77
N LYS A 117 8.00 1.30 6.56
CA LYS A 117 8.55 2.59 6.10
C LYS A 117 9.52 2.42 4.94
N GLU A 118 10.48 1.50 5.04
CA GLU A 118 11.43 1.18 3.96
C GLU A 118 10.71 0.72 2.69
N SER A 119 9.72 -0.17 2.82
CA SER A 119 8.97 -0.71 1.68
C SER A 119 8.18 0.37 0.94
N VAL A 120 7.58 1.30 1.69
CA VAL A 120 6.86 2.46 1.13
C VAL A 120 7.82 3.42 0.44
N ILE A 121 8.93 3.79 1.08
CA ILE A 121 9.94 4.67 0.47
C ILE A 121 10.48 4.07 -0.84
N GLN A 122 10.75 2.76 -0.85
CA GLN A 122 11.22 2.07 -2.05
C GLN A 122 10.18 2.06 -3.16
N ALA A 123 8.90 1.83 -2.83
CA ALA A 123 7.81 1.85 -3.79
C ALA A 123 7.60 3.24 -4.41
N VAL A 124 7.66 4.29 -3.57
CA VAL A 124 7.62 5.68 -4.03
C VAL A 124 8.75 5.96 -5.02
N LYS A 125 9.99 5.61 -4.65
CA LYS A 125 11.17 5.83 -5.51
C LYS A 125 11.06 5.08 -6.84
N SER A 126 10.67 3.80 -6.80
CA SER A 126 10.47 2.95 -7.98
C SER A 126 9.40 3.52 -8.91
N TYR A 127 8.28 3.99 -8.35
CA TYR A 127 7.24 4.65 -9.11
C TYR A 127 7.75 5.94 -9.77
N ASP A 128 8.44 6.81 -9.04
CA ASP A 128 8.97 8.09 -9.57
C ASP A 128 10.08 7.90 -10.63
N GLU A 129 10.82 6.79 -10.57
CA GLU A 129 11.83 6.38 -11.55
C GLU A 129 11.21 5.76 -12.81
N THR A 130 10.16 4.96 -12.66
CA THR A 130 9.48 4.26 -13.77
C THR A 130 8.54 5.19 -14.53
N TRP A 131 7.87 6.10 -13.81
CA TRP A 131 6.81 6.95 -14.35
C TRP A 131 7.23 8.43 -14.43
N LYS A 132 8.50 8.71 -14.76
CA LYS A 132 9.09 10.08 -14.79
C LYS A 132 8.26 11.14 -15.52
N LEU A 133 7.52 10.76 -16.56
CA LEU A 133 6.67 11.65 -17.36
C LEU A 133 5.31 11.97 -16.72
N TRP A 134 4.94 11.25 -15.66
CA TRP A 134 3.66 11.35 -14.97
C TRP A 134 3.84 11.67 -13.48
N ARG A 135 4.97 12.31 -13.14
CA ARG A 135 5.26 12.78 -11.80
C ARG A 135 4.18 13.75 -11.35
N ARG A 136 3.59 13.50 -10.19
CA ARG A 136 2.93 14.57 -9.44
C ARG A 136 4.02 15.51 -8.94
N PRO A 137 3.77 16.83 -8.82
CA PRO A 137 4.67 17.71 -8.11
C PRO A 137 4.88 17.14 -6.70
N SER A 138 6.13 16.84 -6.35
CA SER A 138 6.52 16.48 -5.00
C SER A 138 6.45 17.75 -4.14
N TYR A 139 5.62 17.73 -3.09
CA TYR A 139 5.62 18.74 -2.03
C TYR A 139 6.66 18.39 -0.96
#